data_AF-A0AAN0MNZ3-F1
#
_entry.id   AF-A0AAN0MNZ3-F1
#
_cell.length_a   1.000
_cell.length_b   1.000
_cell.length_c   1.000
_cell.angle_alpha   90.00
_cell.angle_beta   90.00
_cell.angle_gamma   90.00
#
_symmetry.space_group_name_H-M   'P 1'
#
loop_
_entity.id
_entity.type
_entity.pdbx_description
1 polymer ?
#
loop_
_entity_poly.entity_id
_entity_poly.type
_entity_poly.pdbx_seq_one_letter_code
_entity_poly.pdbx_strand_id
1 'polypeptide(L)' 'MIYSPANVDRAAVYDVDRNEKFEMPLLVNTGTGSVVVAKLPLRLNHKGKVDRETIHFDSIHPIYGGGIKPCLFHCYGRRP' A
#
# COMPACT_ATOMS: atom_id res chain seq x y z
N MET A 1 11.15 0.65 -5.39
CA MET A 1 11.33 -0.63 -4.68
C MET A 1 9.97 -1.27 -4.45
N ILE A 2 9.87 -2.60 -4.45
CA ILE A 2 8.64 -3.34 -4.19
C ILE A 2 8.65 -3.86 -2.76
N TYR A 3 7.58 -3.58 -2.02
CA TYR A 3 7.36 -4.01 -0.65
C TYR A 3 6.14 -4.94 -0.59
N SER A 4 6.30 -6.04 0.13
CA SER A 4 5.30 -7.09 0.33
C SER A 4 5.50 -7.74 1.71
N PRO A 5 4.62 -8.67 2.14
CA PRO A 5 4.82 -9.40 3.39
C PRO A 5 6.18 -10.12 3.49
N ALA A 6 6.89 -10.33 2.38
CA ALA A 6 8.21 -10.95 2.38
C ALA A 6 9.34 -10.04 2.90
N ASN A 7 9.17 -8.71 2.84
CA ASN A 7 10.24 -7.75 3.17
C ASN A 7 9.77 -6.59 4.07
N VAL A 8 8.56 -6.69 4.60
CA VAL A 8 7.95 -5.71 5.51
C VAL A 8 7.22 -6.43 6.63
N ASP A 9 7.35 -5.94 7.86
CA ASP A 9 6.56 -6.42 9.00
C ASP A 9 5.42 -5.46 9.31
N ARG A 10 4.17 -5.92 9.07
CA ARG A 10 2.92 -5.24 9.47
C ARG A 10 2.90 -3.72 9.23
N ALA A 11 3.32 -3.27 8.04
CA ALA A 11 3.26 -1.86 7.72
C ALA A 11 1.86 -1.39 7.33
N ALA A 12 1.53 -0.16 7.70
CA ALA A 12 0.35 0.54 7.21
C ALA A 12 0.69 1.40 5.98
N VAL A 13 -0.31 1.75 5.19
CA VAL A 13 -0.20 2.76 4.12
C VAL A 13 -1.15 3.90 4.43
N TYR A 14 -0.68 5.13 4.29
CA TYR A 14 -1.41 6.34 4.60
C TYR A 14 -1.36 7.32 3.42
N ASP A 15 -2.52 7.65 2.86
CA ASP A 15 -2.71 8.77 1.96
C ASP A 15 -2.76 10.05 2.80
N VAL A 16 -1.66 10.81 2.76
CA VAL A 16 -1.48 11.99 3.60
C VAL A 16 -2.40 13.12 3.14
N ASP A 17 -2.61 13.26 1.84
CA ASP A 17 -3.40 14.35 1.27
C ASP A 17 -4.90 14.20 1.59
N ARG A 18 -5.37 12.95 1.61
CA ARG A 18 -6.78 12.63 1.88
C ARG A 18 -7.05 12.22 3.32
N ASN A 19 -6.01 12.15 4.16
CA ASN A 19 -6.09 11.69 5.54
C ASN A 19 -6.75 10.29 5.63
N GLU A 20 -6.38 9.40 4.70
CA GLU A 20 -6.98 8.08 4.54
C GLU A 20 -5.94 6.98 4.84
N LYS A 21 -6.33 6.01 5.68
CA LYS A 21 -5.50 4.84 5.98
C LYS A 21 -6.02 3.62 5.24
N PHE A 22 -5.13 2.93 4.53
CA PHE A 22 -5.47 1.64 3.94
C PHE A 22 -5.11 0.52 4.91
N GLU A 23 -6.12 -0.23 5.34
CA GLU A 23 -5.95 -1.28 6.36
C GLU A 23 -5.33 -2.57 5.82
N MET A 24 -5.48 -2.85 4.51
CA MET A 24 -5.02 -4.10 3.89
C MET A 24 -4.19 -3.86 2.62
N PRO A 25 -3.01 -3.21 2.74
CA PRO A 25 -2.09 -3.10 1.63
C PRO A 25 -1.49 -4.49 1.33
N LEU A 26 -1.65 -4.95 0.09
CA LEU A 26 -1.12 -6.22 -0.39
C LEU A 26 0.29 -6.04 -0.97
N LEU A 27 0.53 -4.90 -1.61
CA LEU A 27 1.81 -4.59 -2.27
C LEU A 27 2.00 -3.07 -2.38
N VAL A 28 3.21 -2.59 -2.13
CA VAL A 28 3.59 -1.18 -2.34
C VAL A 28 4.77 -1.13 -3.29
N ASN A 29 4.67 -0.38 -4.39
CA ASN A 29 5.78 -0.12 -5.30
C ASN A 29 6.13 1.36 -5.29
N THR A 30 7.20 1.70 -4.58
CA THR A 30 7.69 3.08 -4.50
C THR A 30 8.34 3.57 -5.79
N GLY A 31 8.72 2.66 -6.71
CA GLY A 31 9.33 3.04 -7.99
C GLY A 31 8.31 3.52 -9.01
N THR A 32 7.10 2.93 -9.00
CA THR A 32 6.00 3.32 -9.90
C THR A 32 4.94 4.18 -9.22
N GLY A 33 5.08 4.42 -7.91
CA GLY A 33 4.09 5.12 -7.11
C GLY A 33 2.76 4.38 -7.06
N SER A 34 2.75 3.05 -6.87
CA SER A 34 1.50 2.28 -6.82
C SER A 34 1.34 1.49 -5.53
N VAL A 35 0.11 1.42 -5.04
CA VAL A 35 -0.29 0.62 -3.89
C VAL A 35 -1.41 -0.30 -4.32
N VAL A 36 -1.26 -1.59 -4.10
CA VAL A 36 -2.33 -2.58 -4.32
C VAL A 36 -2.99 -2.85 -2.99
N VAL A 37 -4.30 -2.59 -2.89
CA VAL A 37 -5.09 -2.81 -1.68
C VAL A 37 -6.21 -3.82 -1.94
N ALA A 38 -6.57 -4.59 -0.92
CA ALA A 38 -7.77 -5.42 -0.99
C ALA A 38 -9.03 -4.56 -0.93
N LYS A 39 -10.04 -4.87 -1.76
CA LYS A 39 -11.32 -4.17 -1.70
C LYS A 39 -12.15 -4.63 -0.51
N LEU A 40 -12.87 -3.70 0.11
CA LEU A 40 -13.84 -3.99 1.18
C LEU A 40 -15.28 -3.92 0.65
N PRO A 41 -16.17 -4.85 1.03
CA PRO A 41 -15.89 -6.07 1.82
C PRO A 41 -15.00 -7.05 1.04
N LEU A 42 -14.19 -7.84 1.77
CA LEU A 42 -13.28 -8.81 1.15
C LEU A 42 -14.06 -9.84 0.32
N ARG A 43 -13.70 -9.94 -0.95
CA ARG A 43 -14.29 -10.87 -1.91
C ARG A 43 -13.21 -11.56 -2.72
N LEU A 44 -13.54 -12.70 -3.30
CA LEU A 44 -12.72 -13.33 -4.33
C LEU A 44 -13.22 -12.90 -5.71
N ASN A 45 -12.31 -12.66 -6.64
CA ASN A 45 -12.63 -12.47 -8.04
C ASN A 45 -12.93 -13.81 -8.73
N HIS A 46 -13.31 -13.76 -10.01
CA HIS A 46 -13.62 -14.95 -10.83
C HIS A 46 -12.46 -15.97 -10.95
N LYS A 47 -11.24 -15.61 -10.55
CA LYS A 47 -10.06 -16.50 -10.52
C LYS A 47 -9.75 -17.03 -9.12
N GLY A 48 -10.65 -16.84 -8.14
CA GLY A 48 -10.45 -17.26 -6.75
C GLY A 48 -9.38 -16.46 -5.99
N LYS A 49 -8.96 -15.29 -6.49
CA LYS A 49 -7.99 -14.41 -5.82
C LYS A 49 -8.72 -13.26 -5.11
N VAL A 50 -8.15 -12.73 -4.03
CA VAL A 50 -8.67 -11.54 -3.35
C VAL A 50 -8.87 -10.41 -4.37
N ASP A 51 -10.09 -9.89 -4.42
CA ASP A 51 -10.43 -8.74 -5.23
C ASP A 51 -9.70 -7.50 -4.69
N ARG A 52 -9.12 -6.74 -5.60
CA ARG A 52 -8.12 -5.74 -5.28
C ARG A 52 -8.20 -4.57 -6.23
N GLU A 53 -7.74 -3.42 -5.78
CA GLU A 53 -7.52 -2.25 -6.62
C GLU A 53 -6.09 -1.75 -6.50
N THR A 54 -5.66 -1.04 -7.54
CA THR A 54 -4.38 -0.36 -7.56
C THR A 54 -4.66 1.13 -7.45
N ILE A 55 -4.07 1.76 -6.45
CA ILE A 55 -4.11 3.20 -6.24
C ILE A 55 -2.75 3.76 -6.66
N HIS A 56 -2.77 4.85 -7.42
CA HIS A 56 -1.56 5.52 -7.89
C HIS A 56 -1.31 6.81 -7.12
N PHE A 57 -0.05 7.07 -6.83
CA PHE A 57 0.47 8.22 -6.10
C PHE A 57 1.67 8.79 -6.86
N ASP A 58 1.96 10.07 -6.69
CA ASP A 58 3.13 10.71 -7.28
C ASP A 58 4.40 10.35 -6.51
N SER A 59 4.30 10.24 -5.18
CA SER A 59 5.39 9.79 -4.34
C SER A 59 4.91 8.88 -3.21
N ILE A 60 5.78 7.93 -2.84
CA ILE A 60 5.55 7.00 -1.73
C ILE A 60 6.85 6.92 -0.92
N HIS A 61 6.76 7.25 0.36
CA HIS A 61 7.88 7.32 1.27
C HIS A 61 7.78 6.23 2.35
N PRO A 62 8.69 5.24 2.36
CA PRO A 62 8.78 4.27 3.44
C PRO A 62 9.29 4.92 4.73
N ILE A 63 8.63 4.65 5.85
CA ILE A 63 8.97 5.13 7.18
C ILE A 63 9.40 3.93 8.02
N TYR A 64 10.57 4.03 8.67
CA TYR A 64 11.26 2.88 9.27
C TYR A 64 11.11 2.78 10.79
N GLY A 65 10.65 3.83 11.47
CA GLY A 65 10.41 3.78 12.93
C GLY A 65 11.61 3.33 13.78
N GLY A 66 12.84 3.54 13.29
CA GLY A 66 14.07 3.08 13.95
C GLY A 66 14.53 1.65 13.62
N GLY A 67 13.78 0.89 12.81
CA GLY A 67 14.15 -0.45 12.36
C GLY A 67 14.76 -0.48 10.94
N ILE A 68 15.12 -1.67 10.46
CA ILE A 68 15.62 -1.90 9.09
C ILE A 68 14.51 -2.15 8.07
N LYS A 69 13.29 -2.45 8.53
CA LYS A 69 12.10 -2.65 7.70
C LYS A 69 11.17 -1.45 7.87
N PRO A 70 10.45 -1.02 6.81
CA PRO A 70 9.45 0.02 6.96
C PRO A 70 8.28 -0.48 7.83
N CYS A 71 7.75 0.40 8.68
CA CYS A 71 6.56 0.20 9.49
C CYS A 71 5.35 0.99 8.97
N LEU A 72 5.57 1.95 8.07
CA LEU A 72 4.52 2.80 7.51
C LEU A 72 4.95 3.31 6.13
N PHE A 73 3.99 3.61 5.26
CA PHE A 73 4.22 4.29 3.99
C PHE A 73 3.37 5.56 3.93
N HIS A 74 4.02 6.70 3.74
CA HIS A 74 3.33 7.96 3.42
C HIS A 74 3.20 8.10 1.91
N CYS A 75 1.98 8.28 1.44
CA CYS A 75 1.64 8.44 0.05
C CYS A 75 1.11 9.86 -0.20
N TYR A 76 1.57 10.48 -1.30
CA TYR A 76 1.19 11.84 -1.70
C TYR A 76 0.88 11.89 -3.20
N GLY A 77 0.05 12.84 -3.61
CA GLY A 77 -0.38 13.06 -4.98
C GLY A 77 -1.21 11.91 -5.52
N ARG A 78 -2.32 11.52 -4.85
CA ARG A 78 -3.19 10.45 -5.34
C ARG A 78 -3.76 10.78 -6.72
N ARG A 79 -3.49 9.91 -7.69
CA ARG A 79 -3.94 10.04 -9.07
C ARG A 79 -5.28 9.32 -9.30
N PRO A 80 -6.11 9.82 -10.24
CA PRO A 80 -7.35 9.16 -10.66
C PRO A 80 -7.12 7.77 -11.25
#